data_AF-A0A4W5LX15-F1
#
_entry.id   AF-A0A4W5LX15-F1
#
_cell.length_a   1.000
_cell.length_b   1.000
_cell.length_c   1.000
_cell.angle_alpha   90.00
_cell.angle_beta   90.00
_cell.angle_gamma   90.00
#
_symmetry.space_group_name_H-M   'P 1'
#
loop_
_entity.id
_entity.type
_entity.pdbx_description
1 polymer ?
#
loop_
_entity_poly.entity_id
_entity_poly.type
_entity_poly.pdbx_seq_one_letter_code
_entity_poly.pdbx_strand_id
1 'polypeptide(L)'
;PPRQQLLLQQLPGYYEVSVNDCYKTIVFFPVTGNKLDSEAKKWRLVADVLNDIAIFMEILAPNFPMCFTLIVCSAGIFKSIVGVAGGATRAALTVHQARRDNMADISAKDGSQETLVNLVGLLVSLILIPLVTDNPLLTFVLFFLFTILHLFANYKAVRSVVMETLNEARLAIVLHQYLRDGRVLGPLEANHKEPVFLEFRRTVPIKLGVRLGELVYT
;
A
#
# COMPACT_ATOMS: atom_id res chain seq x y z
N PRO A 1 -5.60 24.62 29.31
CA PRO A 1 -4.73 23.45 29.58
C PRO A 1 -3.83 23.15 28.36
N PRO A 2 -2.53 23.52 28.43
CA PRO A 2 -1.64 23.63 27.28
C PRO A 2 -1.18 22.29 26.65
N ARG A 3 -1.67 21.14 27.14
CA ARG A 3 -1.31 19.80 26.63
C ARG A 3 -2.01 19.41 25.32
N GLN A 4 -3.15 20.02 24.96
CA GLN A 4 -3.82 19.72 23.68
C GLN A 4 -3.24 20.51 22.49
N GLN A 5 -2.59 21.66 22.73
CA GLN A 5 -1.92 22.42 21.66
C GLN A 5 -0.56 21.83 21.28
N LEU A 6 0.13 21.13 22.21
CA LEU A 6 1.40 20.45 21.92
C LEU A 6 1.22 19.16 21.09
N LEU A 7 0.07 18.50 21.16
CA LEU A 7 -0.22 17.31 20.33
C LEU A 7 -0.43 17.65 18.85
N LEU A 8 -0.78 18.90 18.51
CA LEU A 8 -0.92 19.35 17.12
C LEU A 8 0.39 19.90 16.53
N GLN A 9 1.40 20.20 17.35
CA GLN A 9 2.71 20.72 16.91
C GLN A 9 3.83 19.67 16.85
N GLN A 10 3.56 18.41 17.23
CA GLN A 10 4.53 17.31 17.20
C GLN A 10 4.35 16.34 16.01
N LEU A 11 3.56 16.72 14.99
CA LEU A 11 3.50 16.00 13.72
C LEU A 11 4.66 16.47 12.82
N PRO A 12 5.69 15.66 12.56
CA PRO A 12 6.68 15.99 11.55
C PRO A 12 6.05 15.69 10.18
N GLY A 13 5.87 16.73 9.35
CA GLY A 13 5.47 16.55 7.96
C GLY A 13 4.14 17.17 7.56
N TYR A 14 3.85 18.41 7.98
CA TYR A 14 3.16 19.33 7.08
C TYR A 14 4.10 19.57 5.88
N TYR A 15 4.12 18.62 4.95
CA TYR A 15 4.78 18.78 3.67
C TYR A 15 4.07 19.92 2.94
N GLU A 16 4.87 20.75 2.26
CA GLU A 16 4.43 21.57 1.15
C GLU A 16 3.58 20.72 0.21
N VAL A 17 2.26 20.77 0.40
CA VAL A 17 1.31 20.28 -0.56
C VAL A 17 1.38 21.28 -1.70
N SER A 18 2.19 20.96 -2.72
CA SER A 18 2.08 21.61 -4.02
C SER A 18 0.59 21.68 -4.35
N VAL A 19 0.10 22.82 -4.84
CA VAL A 19 -1.34 23.02 -5.07
C VAL A 19 -1.94 21.82 -5.84
N ASN A 20 -1.13 21.13 -6.65
CA ASN A 20 -1.42 19.88 -7.37
C ASN A 20 -1.71 18.60 -6.55
N ASP A 21 -1.24 18.50 -5.31
CA ASP A 21 -1.43 17.35 -4.42
C ASP A 21 -2.68 17.50 -3.53
N CYS A 22 -3.21 18.72 -3.42
CA CYS A 22 -4.38 19.02 -2.62
C CYS A 22 -5.65 18.40 -3.26
N TYR A 23 -5.84 18.51 -4.57
CA TYR A 23 -7.04 17.94 -5.24
C TYR A 23 -7.02 16.41 -5.33
N LYS A 24 -5.84 15.79 -5.41
CA LYS A 24 -5.67 14.32 -5.47
C LYS A 24 -6.08 13.64 -4.17
N THR A 25 -5.90 14.33 -3.04
CA THR A 25 -6.22 13.83 -1.70
C THR A 25 -7.71 14.03 -1.37
N ILE A 26 -8.38 15.06 -1.89
CA ILE A 26 -9.73 15.46 -1.43
C ILE A 26 -10.86 14.49 -1.81
N VAL A 27 -10.79 13.79 -2.96
CA VAL A 27 -11.91 12.92 -3.41
C VAL A 27 -11.80 11.48 -2.89
N PHE A 28 -10.58 10.94 -2.74
CA PHE A 28 -10.37 9.52 -2.41
C PHE A 28 -10.29 9.24 -0.89
N PHE A 29 -9.79 10.22 -0.11
CA PHE A 29 -9.56 10.06 1.33
C PHE A 29 -10.85 9.93 2.17
N PRO A 30 -11.94 10.68 1.90
CA PRO A 30 -13.15 10.61 2.72
C PRO A 30 -13.91 9.27 2.60
N VAL A 31 -13.78 8.58 1.47
CA VAL A 31 -14.50 7.32 1.21
C VAL A 31 -13.71 6.08 1.69
N THR A 32 -12.39 6.20 1.83
CA THR A 32 -11.49 5.05 1.99
C THR A 32 -10.55 5.13 3.19
N GLY A 33 -10.38 6.32 3.81
CA GLY A 33 -9.40 6.59 4.87
C GLY A 33 -9.40 5.59 6.03
N ASN A 34 -10.57 5.32 6.63
CA ASN A 34 -10.68 4.37 7.75
C ASN A 34 -10.34 2.91 7.37
N LYS A 35 -10.43 2.54 6.09
CA LYS A 35 -10.11 1.20 5.59
C LYS A 35 -8.66 1.08 5.11
N LEU A 36 -8.01 2.18 4.75
CA LEU A 36 -6.62 2.21 4.27
C LEU A 36 -5.64 1.81 5.38
N ASP A 37 -5.81 2.35 6.60
CA ASP A 37 -4.94 2.03 7.74
C ASP A 37 -5.19 0.61 8.28
N SER A 38 -6.46 0.19 8.32
CA SER A 38 -6.89 -1.12 8.82
C SER A 38 -6.40 -2.26 7.90
N GLU A 39 -6.41 -2.06 6.59
CA GLU A 39 -6.05 -3.07 5.58
C GLU A 39 -4.77 -2.70 4.83
N ALA A 40 -3.78 -2.13 5.52
CA ALA A 40 -2.58 -1.55 4.91
C ALA A 40 -1.84 -2.53 3.98
N LYS A 41 -1.81 -3.81 4.33
CA LYS A 41 -1.22 -4.88 3.52
C LYS A 41 -1.87 -5.05 2.15
N LYS A 42 -3.21 -5.08 2.13
CA LYS A 42 -3.98 -5.26 0.89
C LYS A 42 -3.83 -4.05 0.00
N TRP A 43 -3.97 -2.86 0.59
CA TRP A 43 -3.83 -1.61 -0.14
C TRP A 43 -2.42 -1.39 -0.68
N ARG A 44 -1.38 -1.89 -0.01
CA ARG A 44 -0.02 -1.87 -0.54
C ARG A 44 0.09 -2.68 -1.83
N LEU A 45 -0.37 -3.94 -1.82
CA LEU A 45 -0.37 -4.77 -3.04
C LEU A 45 -1.23 -4.21 -4.16
N VAL A 46 -2.38 -3.60 -3.82
CA VAL A 46 -3.24 -2.95 -4.80
C VAL A 46 -2.55 -1.75 -5.44
N ALA A 47 -1.87 -0.93 -4.64
CA ALA A 47 -1.09 0.19 -5.14
C ALA A 47 0.02 -0.30 -6.09
N ASP A 48 0.73 -1.38 -5.74
CA ASP A 48 1.77 -1.96 -6.59
C ASP A 48 1.20 -2.46 -7.93
N VAL A 49 0.06 -3.18 -7.92
CA VAL A 49 -0.61 -3.65 -9.15
C VAL A 49 -1.11 -2.49 -10.00
N LEU A 50 -1.74 -1.48 -9.41
CA LEU A 50 -2.22 -0.30 -10.14
C LEU A 50 -1.07 0.50 -10.76
N ASN A 51 0.08 0.56 -10.07
CA ASN A 51 1.27 1.21 -10.59
C ASN A 51 1.81 0.48 -11.84
N ASP A 52 1.89 -0.85 -11.78
CA ASP A 52 2.35 -1.67 -12.91
C ASP A 52 1.39 -1.55 -14.12
N ILE A 53 0.07 -1.47 -13.88
CA ILE A 53 -0.93 -1.17 -14.93
C ILE A 53 -0.68 0.20 -15.55
N ALA A 54 -0.44 1.24 -14.74
CA ALA A 54 -0.19 2.59 -15.25
C ALA A 54 1.08 2.66 -16.10
N ILE A 55 2.16 2.00 -15.67
CA ILE A 55 3.41 1.91 -16.45
C ILE A 55 3.16 1.16 -17.76
N PHE A 56 2.41 0.06 -17.73
CA PHE A 56 2.05 -0.67 -18.95
C PHE A 56 1.28 0.20 -19.96
N MET A 57 0.34 1.02 -19.48
CA MET A 57 -0.40 1.97 -20.31
C MET A 57 0.53 2.98 -20.97
N GLU A 58 1.52 3.51 -20.25
CA GLU A 58 2.51 4.44 -20.80
C GLU A 58 3.42 3.77 -21.84
N ILE A 59 3.83 2.51 -21.63
CA ILE A 59 4.58 1.73 -22.62
C ILE A 59 3.75 1.50 -23.89
N LEU A 60 2.44 1.30 -23.75
CA LEU A 60 1.54 1.11 -24.90
C LEU A 60 1.16 2.42 -25.61
N ALA A 61 1.18 3.56 -24.92
CA ALA A 61 0.67 4.83 -25.44
C ALA A 61 1.24 5.22 -26.83
N PRO A 62 2.55 5.07 -27.13
CA PRO A 62 3.09 5.40 -28.45
C PRO A 62 2.48 4.62 -29.61
N ASN A 63 1.93 3.41 -29.36
CA ASN A 63 1.26 2.60 -30.40
C ASN A 63 -0.11 3.16 -30.80
N PHE A 64 -0.67 4.10 -30.02
CA PHE A 64 -2.00 4.68 -30.24
C PHE A 64 -1.94 6.21 -30.29
N PRO A 65 -1.31 6.81 -31.31
CA PRO A 65 -1.09 8.26 -31.37
C PRO A 65 -2.38 9.10 -31.30
N MET A 66 -3.51 8.59 -31.83
CA MET A 66 -4.81 9.27 -31.75
C MET A 66 -5.37 9.37 -30.32
N CYS A 67 -5.00 8.43 -29.43
CA CYS A 67 -5.47 8.37 -28.05
C CYS A 67 -4.34 8.59 -27.04
N PHE A 68 -3.13 8.97 -27.48
CA PHE A 68 -1.92 9.06 -26.66
C PHE A 68 -2.16 9.84 -25.37
N THR A 69 -2.69 11.06 -25.49
CA THR A 69 -2.96 11.95 -24.35
C THR A 69 -3.97 11.33 -23.38
N LEU A 70 -5.02 10.68 -23.89
CA LEU A 70 -6.03 10.03 -23.03
C LEU A 70 -5.43 8.86 -22.24
N ILE A 71 -4.57 8.07 -22.87
CA ILE A 71 -3.88 6.94 -22.22
C ILE A 71 -2.93 7.45 -21.12
N VAL A 72 -2.11 8.46 -21.41
CA VAL A 72 -1.18 9.00 -20.41
C VAL A 72 -1.91 9.73 -19.29
N CYS A 73 -2.99 10.46 -19.58
CA CYS A 73 -3.82 11.08 -18.54
C CYS A 73 -4.46 10.04 -17.61
N SER A 74 -5.01 8.95 -18.16
CA SER A 74 -5.59 7.88 -17.35
C SER A 74 -4.53 7.13 -16.53
N ALA A 75 -3.33 6.88 -17.09
CA ALA A 75 -2.19 6.39 -16.32
C ALA A 75 -1.81 7.33 -15.16
N GLY A 76 -1.85 8.65 -15.39
CA GLY A 76 -1.61 9.67 -14.35
C GLY A 76 -2.64 9.65 -13.22
N ILE A 77 -3.91 9.32 -13.52
CA ILE A 77 -4.95 9.12 -12.49
C ILE A 77 -4.60 7.90 -11.63
N PHE A 78 -4.25 6.77 -12.26
CA PHE A 78 -3.83 5.57 -11.52
C PHE A 78 -2.61 5.85 -10.64
N LYS A 79 -1.56 6.48 -11.17
CA LYS A 79 -0.38 6.87 -10.37
C LYS A 79 -0.72 7.80 -9.22
N SER A 80 -1.71 8.68 -9.38
CA SER A 80 -2.18 9.54 -8.29
C SER A 80 -2.85 8.74 -7.16
N ILE A 81 -3.69 7.76 -7.51
CA ILE A 81 -4.31 6.83 -6.54
C ILE A 81 -3.22 6.02 -5.83
N VAL A 82 -2.25 5.50 -6.59
CA VAL A 82 -1.08 4.77 -6.06
C VAL A 82 -0.29 5.63 -5.09
N GLY A 83 -0.03 6.89 -5.41
CA GLY A 83 0.69 7.80 -4.52
C GLY A 83 0.01 7.96 -3.16
N VAL A 84 -1.32 8.13 -3.15
CA VAL A 84 -2.11 8.26 -1.92
C VAL A 84 -2.12 6.95 -1.12
N ALA A 85 -2.47 5.83 -1.76
CA ALA A 85 -2.54 4.53 -1.10
C ALA A 85 -1.15 4.05 -0.61
N GLY A 86 -0.13 4.19 -1.45
CA GLY A 86 1.26 3.86 -1.13
C GLY A 86 1.80 4.72 0.02
N GLY A 87 1.54 6.04 -0.01
CA GLY A 87 1.94 6.95 1.07
C GLY A 87 1.30 6.60 2.41
N ALA A 88 -0.03 6.39 2.42
CA ALA A 88 -0.76 6.02 3.63
C ALA A 88 -0.29 4.68 4.22
N THR A 89 -0.15 3.65 3.37
CA THR A 89 0.28 2.32 3.81
C THR A 89 1.73 2.29 4.27
N ARG A 90 2.63 3.07 3.64
CA ARG A 90 4.01 3.26 4.10
C ARG A 90 4.03 3.93 5.48
N ALA A 91 3.26 5.00 5.67
CA ALA A 91 3.17 5.67 6.97
C ALA A 91 2.67 4.72 8.08
N ALA A 92 1.61 3.96 7.83
CA ALA A 92 1.10 2.96 8.77
C ALA A 92 2.16 1.89 9.11
N LEU A 93 2.96 1.45 8.11
CA LEU A 93 4.03 0.47 8.32
C LEU A 93 5.20 1.05 9.12
N THR A 94 5.60 2.30 8.86
CA THR A 94 6.64 2.99 9.63
C THR A 94 6.23 3.14 11.09
N VAL A 95 4.98 3.51 11.37
CA VAL A 95 4.44 3.55 12.74
C VAL A 95 4.47 2.16 13.38
N HIS A 96 4.09 1.12 12.64
CA HIS A 96 4.15 -0.25 13.14
C HIS A 96 5.59 -0.71 13.49
N GLN A 97 6.57 -0.27 12.71
CA GLN A 97 7.99 -0.57 12.93
C GLN A 97 8.58 0.25 14.10
N ALA A 98 8.00 1.41 14.41
CA ALA A 98 8.42 2.31 15.47
C ALA A 98 8.00 1.81 16.87
N ARG A 99 8.64 0.72 17.32
CA ARG A 99 8.30 0.06 18.61
C ARG A 99 8.81 0.76 19.86
N ARG A 100 9.73 1.72 19.76
CA ARG A 100 10.36 2.41 20.90
C ARG A 100 10.45 3.92 20.69
N ASP A 101 9.38 4.54 20.19
CA ASP A 101 9.35 5.97 19.81
C ASP A 101 10.49 6.37 18.85
N ASN A 102 11.00 5.39 18.10
CA ASN A 102 12.16 5.51 17.22
C ASN A 102 11.75 5.77 15.76
N MET A 103 10.62 6.47 15.56
CA MET A 103 10.06 6.74 14.24
C MET A 103 11.04 7.53 13.36
N ALA A 104 11.74 8.52 13.92
CA ALA A 104 12.74 9.30 13.17
C ALA A 104 13.91 8.46 12.66
N ASP A 105 14.43 7.52 13.45
CA ASP A 105 15.51 6.61 13.05
C ASP A 105 15.07 5.67 11.93
N ILE A 106 13.85 5.14 12.02
CA ILE A 106 13.28 4.26 10.99
C ILE A 106 13.07 5.04 9.68
N SER A 107 12.43 6.21 9.76
CA SER A 107 12.22 7.06 8.58
C SER A 107 13.54 7.48 7.92
N ALA A 108 14.57 7.80 8.71
CA ALA A 108 15.89 8.14 8.19
C ALA A 108 16.56 6.95 7.48
N LYS A 109 16.45 5.74 8.04
CA LYS A 109 16.96 4.49 7.42
C LYS A 109 16.23 4.17 6.13
N ASP A 110 14.91 4.27 6.13
CA ASP A 110 14.07 4.02 4.96
C ASP A 110 14.36 5.02 3.84
N GLY A 111 14.45 6.33 4.16
CA GLY A 111 14.81 7.37 3.19
C GLY A 111 16.22 7.22 2.61
N SER A 112 17.18 6.76 3.43
CA SER A 112 18.54 6.46 2.94
C SER A 112 18.56 5.26 1.99
N GLN A 113 17.79 4.20 2.30
CA GLN A 113 17.65 3.04 1.42
C GLN A 113 16.99 3.41 0.10
N GLU A 114 15.91 4.19 0.13
CA GLU A 114 15.24 4.67 -1.07
C GLU A 114 16.19 5.47 -1.97
N THR A 115 16.98 6.37 -1.38
CA THR A 115 17.98 7.17 -2.12
C THR A 115 19.02 6.28 -2.78
N LEU A 116 19.57 5.30 -2.05
CA LEU A 116 20.57 4.37 -2.59
C LEU A 116 19.99 3.51 -3.72
N VAL A 117 18.79 2.97 -3.54
CA VAL A 117 18.11 2.15 -4.55
C VAL A 117 17.81 2.98 -5.79
N ASN A 118 17.36 4.22 -5.65
CA ASN A 118 17.12 5.14 -6.77
C ASN A 118 18.42 5.44 -7.53
N LEU A 119 19.53 5.67 -6.83
CA LEU A 119 20.84 5.87 -7.47
C LEU A 119 21.26 4.65 -8.30
N VAL A 120 21.16 3.44 -7.72
CA VAL A 120 21.47 2.20 -8.45
C VAL A 120 20.52 2.02 -9.64
N GLY A 121 19.22 2.28 -9.45
CA GLY A 121 18.22 2.21 -10.51
C GLY A 121 18.51 3.15 -11.67
N LEU A 122 18.99 4.37 -11.40
CA LEU A 122 19.44 5.31 -12.42
C LEU A 122 20.66 4.82 -13.19
N LEU A 123 21.64 4.22 -12.50
CA LEU A 123 22.81 3.64 -13.17
C LEU A 123 22.43 2.46 -14.07
N VAL A 124 21.55 1.59 -13.58
CA VAL A 124 21.04 0.45 -14.36
C VAL A 124 20.21 0.93 -15.55
N SER A 125 19.35 1.94 -15.38
CA SER A 125 18.52 2.46 -16.47
C SER A 125 19.35 3.15 -17.55
N LEU A 126 20.44 3.83 -17.20
CA LEU A 126 21.37 4.42 -18.17
C LEU A 126 21.99 3.37 -19.11
N ILE A 127 22.25 2.17 -18.60
CA ILE A 127 22.75 1.04 -19.38
C ILE A 127 21.60 0.36 -20.16
N LEU A 128 20.43 0.23 -19.54
CA LEU A 128 19.31 -0.53 -20.09
C LEU A 128 18.56 0.20 -21.21
N ILE A 129 18.35 1.52 -21.08
CA ILE A 129 17.57 2.32 -22.05
C ILE A 129 18.11 2.16 -23.48
N PRO A 130 19.41 2.36 -23.76
CA PRO A 130 19.93 2.21 -25.12
C PRO A 130 19.77 0.80 -25.70
N LEU A 131 19.74 -0.24 -24.86
CA LEU A 131 19.56 -1.62 -25.30
C LEU A 131 18.12 -1.93 -25.72
N VAL A 132 17.14 -1.22 -25.15
CA VAL A 132 15.71 -1.49 -25.35
C VAL A 132 15.03 -0.52 -26.31
N THR A 133 15.59 0.66 -26.58
CA THR A 133 14.97 1.73 -27.39
C THR A 133 14.45 1.25 -28.76
N ASP A 134 15.21 0.44 -29.47
CA ASP A 134 14.84 -0.06 -30.82
C ASP A 134 14.37 -1.52 -30.81
N ASN A 135 14.13 -2.10 -29.63
CA ASN A 135 13.74 -3.50 -29.49
C ASN A 135 12.47 -3.65 -28.63
N PRO A 136 11.27 -3.47 -29.22
CA PRO A 136 10.02 -3.53 -28.48
C PRO A 136 9.77 -4.89 -27.83
N LEU A 137 10.22 -5.99 -28.47
CA LEU A 137 10.13 -7.33 -27.88
C LEU A 137 10.94 -7.42 -26.59
N LEU A 138 12.18 -6.92 -26.58
CA LEU A 138 13.01 -6.88 -25.38
C LEU A 138 12.38 -6.01 -24.29
N THR A 139 11.82 -4.85 -24.66
CA THR A 139 11.08 -3.97 -23.73
C THR A 139 9.93 -4.72 -23.05
N PHE A 140 9.07 -5.41 -23.81
CA PHE A 140 7.96 -6.16 -23.22
C PHE A 140 8.43 -7.34 -22.37
N VAL A 141 9.44 -8.10 -22.82
CA VAL A 141 10.00 -9.22 -22.05
C VAL A 141 10.56 -8.74 -20.71
N LEU A 142 11.36 -7.68 -20.72
CA LEU A 142 11.93 -7.11 -19.49
C LEU A 142 10.85 -6.49 -18.60
N PHE A 143 9.86 -5.81 -19.18
CA PHE A 143 8.72 -5.26 -18.44
C PHE A 143 7.98 -6.38 -17.69
N PHE A 144 7.53 -7.42 -18.38
CA PHE A 144 6.80 -8.51 -17.72
C PHE A 144 7.67 -9.27 -16.71
N LEU A 145 8.95 -9.49 -17.01
CA LEU A 145 9.89 -10.10 -16.06
C LEU A 145 10.00 -9.28 -14.76
N PHE A 146 10.24 -7.97 -14.88
CA PHE A 146 10.37 -7.08 -13.74
C PHE A 146 9.05 -6.89 -13.00
N THR A 147 7.90 -6.80 -13.69
CA THR A 147 6.58 -6.74 -13.05
C THR A 147 6.30 -8.01 -12.25
N ILE A 148 6.57 -9.20 -12.79
CA ILE A 148 6.38 -10.47 -12.05
C ILE A 148 7.29 -10.50 -10.81
N LEU A 149 8.57 -10.15 -10.97
CA LEU A 149 9.51 -10.10 -9.86
C LEU A 149 9.09 -9.08 -8.79
N HIS A 150 8.66 -7.90 -9.22
CA HIS A 150 8.16 -6.81 -8.37
C HIS A 150 6.95 -7.25 -7.56
N LEU A 151 5.91 -7.78 -8.20
CA LEU A 151 4.70 -8.22 -7.52
C LEU A 151 4.97 -9.41 -6.60
N PHE A 152 5.82 -10.35 -7.00
CA PHE A 152 6.21 -11.48 -6.16
C PHE A 152 6.98 -11.04 -4.91
N ALA A 153 7.95 -10.14 -5.06
CA ALA A 153 8.73 -9.59 -3.96
C ALA A 153 7.83 -8.81 -2.98
N ASN A 154 6.95 -7.95 -3.49
CA ASN A 154 5.98 -7.23 -2.65
C ASN A 154 5.01 -8.18 -1.96
N TYR A 155 4.53 -9.23 -2.64
CA TYR A 155 3.70 -10.26 -2.02
C TYR A 155 4.42 -10.94 -0.84
N LYS A 156 5.69 -11.35 -1.03
CA LYS A 156 6.51 -11.94 0.04
C LYS A 156 6.76 -10.95 1.17
N ALA A 157 7.06 -9.69 0.86
CA ALA A 157 7.29 -8.64 1.84
C ALA A 157 6.04 -8.45 2.72
N VAL A 158 4.88 -8.24 2.11
CA VAL A 158 3.62 -8.03 2.82
C VAL A 158 3.19 -9.25 3.64
N ARG A 159 3.46 -10.48 3.16
CA ARG A 159 3.23 -11.72 3.95
C ARG A 159 4.13 -11.82 5.17
N SER A 160 5.35 -11.29 5.09
CA SER A 160 6.33 -11.34 6.19
C SER A 160 6.01 -10.34 7.32
N VAL A 161 5.30 -9.25 7.00
CA VAL A 161 4.88 -8.24 7.99
C VAL A 161 3.80 -8.82 8.90
N VAL A 162 4.09 -8.93 10.19
CA VAL A 162 3.14 -9.35 11.22
C VAL A 162 2.55 -8.13 11.90
N MET A 163 1.38 -7.69 11.40
CA MET A 163 0.67 -6.55 11.99
C MET A 163 0.05 -6.97 13.34
N GLU A 164 0.20 -6.11 14.35
CA GLU A 164 -0.36 -6.32 15.69
C GLU A 164 -1.71 -5.64 15.90
N THR A 165 -2.07 -4.69 15.04
CA THR A 165 -3.35 -3.98 15.06
C THR A 165 -4.46 -4.86 14.50
N LEU A 166 -5.59 -5.03 15.19
CA LEU A 166 -6.69 -5.83 14.63
C LEU A 166 -7.37 -5.10 13.46
N ASN A 167 -7.49 -5.77 12.32
CA ASN A 167 -8.34 -5.34 11.21
C ASN A 167 -9.60 -6.22 11.12
N GLU A 168 -10.53 -5.90 10.23
CA GLU A 168 -11.83 -6.59 10.14
C GLU A 168 -11.64 -8.09 9.88
N ALA A 169 -10.72 -8.45 8.97
CA ALA A 169 -10.42 -9.84 8.65
C ALA A 169 -9.75 -10.60 9.82
N ARG A 170 -8.75 -10.00 10.47
CA ARG A 170 -8.05 -10.61 11.61
C ARG A 170 -8.96 -10.70 12.82
N LEU A 171 -9.79 -9.70 13.08
CA LEU A 171 -10.80 -9.74 14.13
C LEU A 171 -11.79 -10.88 13.89
N ALA A 172 -12.32 -11.03 12.68
CA ALA A 172 -13.22 -12.14 12.34
C ALA A 172 -12.56 -13.51 12.57
N ILE A 173 -11.30 -13.68 12.16
CA ILE A 173 -10.54 -14.94 12.36
C ILE A 173 -10.34 -15.23 13.85
N VAL A 174 -9.91 -14.23 14.63
CA VAL A 174 -9.69 -14.36 16.08
C VAL A 174 -11.00 -14.69 16.79
N LEU A 175 -12.09 -13.99 16.47
CA LEU A 175 -13.39 -14.16 17.09
C LEU A 175 -14.00 -15.53 16.77
N HIS A 176 -13.93 -15.96 15.52
CA HIS A 176 -14.41 -17.29 15.12
C HIS A 176 -13.65 -18.41 15.84
N GLN A 177 -12.33 -18.30 15.97
CA GLN A 177 -11.52 -19.30 16.68
C GLN A 177 -11.83 -19.31 18.19
N TYR A 178 -12.01 -18.12 18.79
CA TYR A 178 -12.36 -17.98 20.19
C TYR A 178 -13.73 -18.59 20.50
N LEU A 179 -14.73 -18.32 19.66
CA LEU A 179 -16.07 -18.89 19.82
C LEU A 179 -16.12 -20.40 19.61
N ARG A 180 -15.24 -20.95 18.75
CA ARG A 180 -15.20 -22.38 18.47
C ARG A 180 -14.53 -23.19 19.58
N ASP A 181 -13.33 -22.76 19.97
CA ASP A 181 -12.42 -23.59 20.78
C ASP A 181 -11.97 -22.88 22.09
N GLY A 182 -12.51 -21.69 22.40
CA GLY A 182 -12.13 -20.87 23.57
C GLY A 182 -10.72 -20.26 23.50
N ARG A 183 -9.99 -20.51 22.41
CA ARG A 183 -8.58 -20.11 22.23
C ARG A 183 -8.47 -18.80 21.47
N VAL A 184 -7.71 -17.85 22.02
CA VAL A 184 -7.32 -16.61 21.33
C VAL A 184 -6.07 -16.87 20.49
N LEU A 185 -6.13 -16.55 19.19
CA LEU A 185 -4.98 -16.68 18.28
C LEU A 185 -3.94 -15.60 18.57
N GLY A 186 -2.66 -15.99 18.56
CA GLY A 186 -1.56 -15.01 18.59
C GLY A 186 -1.46 -14.21 17.28
N PRO A 187 -0.80 -13.04 17.28
CA PRO A 187 -0.64 -12.21 16.09
C PRO A 187 -0.05 -12.96 14.88
N LEU A 188 0.94 -13.84 15.12
CA LEU A 188 1.59 -14.63 14.07
C LEU A 188 0.66 -15.71 13.47
N GLU A 189 -0.17 -16.34 14.30
CA GLU A 189 -1.13 -17.35 13.83
C GLU A 189 -2.28 -16.70 13.04
N ALA A 190 -2.75 -15.52 13.48
CA ALA A 190 -3.75 -14.73 12.76
C ALA A 190 -3.18 -14.21 11.42
N ASN A 191 -1.92 -13.76 11.41
CA ASN A 191 -1.21 -13.28 10.23
C ASN A 191 -1.12 -14.33 9.12
N HIS A 192 -0.84 -15.58 9.47
CA HIS A 192 -0.71 -16.66 8.48
C HIS A 192 -2.04 -16.96 7.77
N LYS A 193 -3.16 -16.80 8.49
CA LYS A 193 -4.54 -17.01 8.01
C LYS A 193 -5.14 -15.77 7.32
N GLU A 194 -4.51 -14.61 7.43
CA GLU A 194 -4.99 -13.36 6.84
C GLU A 194 -4.88 -13.41 5.29
N PRO A 195 -5.96 -13.13 4.55
CA PRO A 195 -5.91 -12.97 3.11
C PRO A 195 -5.23 -11.64 2.76
N VAL A 196 -4.30 -11.66 1.82
CA VAL A 196 -3.51 -10.48 1.43
C VAL A 196 -3.99 -9.85 0.12
N PHE A 197 -4.78 -10.59 -0.66
CA PHE A 197 -5.52 -10.04 -1.79
C PHE A 197 -6.84 -9.43 -1.29
N LEU A 198 -7.40 -8.52 -2.10
CA LEU A 198 -8.81 -8.11 -2.02
C LEU A 198 -9.69 -9.32 -2.37
N GLU A 199 -9.73 -10.31 -1.50
CA GLU A 199 -10.83 -11.25 -1.55
C GLU A 199 -12.08 -10.47 -1.14
N PHE A 200 -12.99 -10.32 -2.11
CA PHE A 200 -14.36 -9.86 -1.92
C PHE A 200 -15.19 -10.92 -1.17
N ARG A 201 -14.57 -11.62 -0.21
CA ARG A 201 -15.22 -12.64 0.59
C ARG A 201 -16.07 -11.91 1.60
N ARG A 202 -17.38 -12.22 1.63
CA ARG A 202 -18.37 -11.74 2.60
C ARG A 202 -17.69 -11.61 3.97
N THR A 203 -17.40 -10.38 4.38
CA THR A 203 -17.07 -10.15 5.77
C THR A 203 -18.33 -10.55 6.54
N VAL A 204 -18.17 -11.46 7.50
CA VAL A 204 -19.26 -11.75 8.43
C VAL A 204 -19.66 -10.38 9.00
N PRO A 205 -20.93 -9.97 8.92
CA PRO A 205 -21.32 -8.61 9.32
C PRO A 205 -21.09 -8.46 10.83
N ILE A 206 -19.91 -7.96 11.20
CA ILE A 206 -19.56 -7.70 12.59
C ILE A 206 -20.19 -6.36 12.96
N LYS A 207 -21.25 -6.41 13.77
CA LYS A 207 -21.81 -5.20 14.38
C LYS A 207 -20.91 -4.77 15.53
N LEU A 208 -20.25 -3.61 15.39
CA LEU A 208 -19.52 -2.97 16.48
C LEU A 208 -20.51 -2.26 17.41
N GLY A 209 -20.30 -2.33 18.73
CA GLY A 209 -21.16 -1.68 19.73
C GLY A 209 -22.29 -2.53 20.31
N VAL A 210 -22.37 -3.82 19.95
CA VAL A 210 -23.30 -4.79 20.55
C VAL A 210 -22.60 -5.63 21.64
N ARG A 211 -23.38 -6.32 22.48
CA ARG A 211 -22.82 -7.27 23.46
C ARG A 211 -22.03 -8.35 22.72
N LEU A 212 -20.95 -8.85 23.33
CA LEU A 212 -20.05 -9.84 22.70
C LEU A 212 -20.78 -11.09 22.18
N GLY A 213 -21.89 -11.48 22.81
CA GLY A 213 -22.74 -12.60 22.37
C GLY A 213 -23.65 -12.32 21.16
N GLU A 214 -23.85 -11.05 20.79
CA GLU A 214 -24.63 -10.61 19.62
C GLU A 214 -23.75 -10.24 18.42
N LEU A 215 -22.43 -10.29 18.59
CA LEU A 215 -21.44 -9.86 17.60
C LEU A 215 -21.35 -10.83 16.41
N VAL A 216 -21.80 -12.07 16.59
CA VAL A 216 -21.78 -13.16 15.61
C VAL A 216 -23.16 -13.81 15.55
N TYR A 217 -24.14 -13.12 14.98
CA TYR A 217 -25.38 -13.75 14.51
C TYR A 217 -25.56 -13.41 13.03
N THR A 218 -24.88 -14.17 12.16
CA THR A 218 -25.35 -14.77 10.89
C THR A 218 -24.17 -15.36 10.13
#